data_AF-A0A6J6WZE3-F1
#
_entry.id   AF-A0A6J6WZE3-F1
#
_cell.length_a   1.000
_cell.length_b   1.000
_cell.length_c   1.000
_cell.angle_alpha   90.00
_cell.angle_beta   90.00
_cell.angle_gamma   90.00
#
_symmetry.space_group_name_H-M   'P 1'
#
loop_
_entity.id
_entity.type
_entity.pdbx_description
1 polymer ?
#
loop_
_entity_poly.entity_id
_entity_poly.type
_entity_poly.pdbx_seq_one_letter_code
_entity_poly.pdbx_strand_id
1 'polypeptide(L)'
;MLSDGARADSVPNLEIETGEIVGAGHASTTGRFDDEQLFYLMSRGIKVEDARRLVVRGFFAEIISKISDEVVQERLMTRIDDELTKAGA
;
A
#
# COMPACT_ATOMS: atom_id res chain seq x y z
N MET A 1 2.05 7.29 1.93
CA MET A 1 1.68 8.26 2.97
C MET A 1 0.52 9.09 2.44
N LEU A 2 -0.59 9.11 3.18
CA LEU A 2 -1.87 9.66 2.71
C LEU A 2 -2.08 11.13 3.07
N SER A 3 -1.35 11.65 4.08
CA SER A 3 -1.47 13.04 4.56
C SER A 3 -0.12 13.60 4.96
N ASP A 4 -0.03 14.93 5.07
CA ASP A 4 1.23 15.63 5.38
C ASP A 4 1.76 15.36 6.80
N GLY A 5 0.88 15.00 7.75
CA GLY A 5 1.26 14.64 9.12
C GLY A 5 1.45 13.13 9.33
N ALA A 6 1.32 12.32 8.28
CA ALA A 6 1.45 10.89 8.41
C ALA A 6 2.91 10.50 8.72
N ARG A 7 3.08 9.62 9.71
CA ARG A 7 4.38 9.12 10.17
C ARG A 7 4.44 7.61 9.99
N ALA A 8 5.58 7.11 9.51
CA ALA A 8 5.88 5.69 9.42
C ALA A 8 7.28 5.46 9.98
N ASP A 9 7.37 4.72 11.09
CA ASP A 9 8.64 4.31 11.68
C ASP A 9 8.88 2.86 11.29
N SER A 10 9.93 2.60 10.50
CA SER A 10 10.34 1.25 10.10
C SER A 10 11.69 0.93 10.72
N VAL A 11 11.73 -0.12 11.55
CA VAL A 11 12.94 -0.58 12.25
C VAL A 11 13.19 -2.04 11.89
N PRO A 12 13.75 -2.32 10.70
CA PRO A 12 14.00 -3.69 10.30
C PRO A 12 15.27 -4.24 10.93
N ASN A 13 15.15 -5.38 11.59
CA ASN A 13 16.27 -6.08 12.23
C ASN A 13 16.48 -7.45 11.58
N LEU A 14 17.73 -7.83 11.42
CA LEU A 14 18.17 -9.16 11.00
C LEU A 14 19.15 -9.67 12.07
N GLU A 15 18.82 -10.80 12.69
CA GLU A 15 19.71 -11.53 13.59
C GLU A 15 20.11 -12.82 12.88
N ILE A 16 21.42 -13.02 12.69
CA ILE A 16 21.96 -14.18 11.98
C ILE A 16 22.96 -14.91 12.88
N GLU A 17 22.59 -16.10 13.31
CA GLU A 17 23.33 -16.90 14.29
C GLU A 17 24.19 -18.02 13.66
N THR A 18 24.20 -18.16 12.33
CA THR A 18 24.89 -19.25 11.61
C THR A 18 25.99 -18.74 10.67
N GLY A 19 27.08 -19.51 10.56
CA GLY A 19 28.31 -19.10 9.85
C GLY A 19 28.32 -19.25 8.33
N GLU A 20 27.35 -19.95 7.74
CA GLU A 20 27.23 -20.09 6.28
C GLU A 20 25.92 -19.49 5.77
N ILE A 21 26.02 -18.28 5.22
CA ILE A 21 24.92 -17.58 4.55
C ILE A 21 25.37 -17.10 3.17
N VAL A 22 24.68 -17.54 2.13
CA VAL A 22 24.93 -17.13 0.73
C VAL A 22 24.40 -15.71 0.47
N GLY A 23 23.47 -15.22 1.29
CA GLY A 23 23.00 -13.84 1.27
C GLY A 23 21.80 -13.62 2.19
N ALA A 24 21.72 -12.43 2.80
CA ALA A 24 20.58 -11.95 3.54
C ALA A 24 20.35 -10.48 3.17
N GLY A 25 19.11 -10.12 2.83
CA GLY A 25 18.74 -8.77 2.43
C GLY A 25 17.43 -8.37 3.07
N HIS A 26 17.32 -7.09 3.42
CA HIS A 26 16.06 -6.48 3.84
C HIS A 26 15.88 -5.15 3.10
N ALA A 27 14.64 -4.84 2.74
CA ALA A 27 14.27 -3.56 2.17
C ALA A 27 12.95 -3.10 2.79
N SER A 28 12.89 -1.81 3.13
CA SER A 28 11.68 -1.14 3.60
C SER A 28 11.57 0.18 2.85
N THR A 29 10.42 0.38 2.19
CA THR A 29 10.15 1.61 1.43
C THR A 29 8.99 2.35 2.06
N THR A 30 9.16 3.65 2.25
CA THR A 30 8.07 4.57 2.61
C THR A 30 8.02 5.68 1.57
N GLY A 31 6.84 5.99 1.06
CA GLY A 31 6.67 7.01 0.03
C GLY A 31 5.29 7.67 0.13
N ARG A 32 5.15 8.86 -0.46
CA ARG A 32 3.85 9.50 -0.71
C ARG A 32 3.22 8.89 -1.98
N PHE A 33 2.04 9.37 -2.35
CA PHE A 33 1.51 9.07 -3.67
C PHE A 33 2.48 9.54 -4.75
N ASP A 34 2.52 8.81 -5.86
CA ASP A 34 3.21 9.24 -7.06
C ASP A 34 2.33 10.28 -7.78
N ASP A 35 2.80 11.52 -7.81
CA ASP A 35 2.08 12.64 -8.40
C ASP A 35 1.85 12.44 -9.91
N GLU A 36 2.72 11.70 -10.59
CA GLU A 36 2.56 11.39 -12.02
C GLU A 36 1.40 10.40 -12.24
N GLN A 37 1.26 9.40 -11.37
CA GLN A 37 0.13 8.45 -11.40
C GLN A 37 -1.20 9.15 -11.12
N LEU A 38 -1.23 10.03 -10.11
CA LEU A 38 -2.42 10.82 -9.79
C LEU A 38 -2.77 11.78 -10.93
N PHE A 39 -1.79 12.50 -11.48
CA PHE A 39 -1.97 13.38 -12.62
C PHE A 39 -2.51 12.62 -13.84
N TYR A 40 -1.97 11.44 -14.13
CA TYR A 40 -2.43 10.61 -15.23
C TYR A 40 -3.90 10.21 -15.08
N LEU A 41 -4.31 9.72 -13.90
CA LEU A 41 -5.70 9.36 -13.63
C LEU A 41 -6.63 10.58 -13.73
N MET A 42 -6.22 11.71 -13.17
CA MET A 42 -6.98 12.96 -13.23
C MET A 42 -7.11 13.50 -14.66
N SER A 43 -6.09 13.33 -15.51
CA SER A 43 -6.15 13.70 -16.93
C SER A 43 -7.21 12.91 -17.71
N ARG A 44 -7.63 11.76 -17.19
CA ARG A 44 -8.74 10.95 -17.72
C ARG A 44 -10.10 11.34 -17.15
N GLY A 45 -10.18 12.43 -16.39
CA GLY A 45 -11.42 12.95 -15.80
C GLY A 45 -11.80 12.32 -14.46
N ILE A 46 -10.91 11.53 -13.85
CA ILE A 46 -11.13 10.93 -12.53
C ILE A 46 -10.89 11.99 -11.47
N LYS A 47 -11.80 12.12 -10.50
CA LYS A 47 -11.62 13.07 -9.38
C LYS A 47 -10.42 12.65 -8.53
N VAL A 48 -9.77 13.63 -7.89
CA VAL A 48 -8.56 13.37 -7.09
C VAL A 48 -8.79 12.35 -5.96
N GLU A 49 -9.96 12.37 -5.33
CA GLU A 49 -10.34 11.40 -4.27
C GLU A 49 -10.45 9.98 -4.85
N ASP A 50 -11.18 9.84 -5.96
CA ASP A 50 -11.29 8.55 -6.67
C ASP A 50 -9.93 8.04 -7.18
N ALA A 51 -9.07 8.93 -7.66
CA ALA A 51 -7.73 8.58 -8.12
C ALA A 51 -6.86 8.06 -6.97
N ARG A 52 -6.88 8.71 -5.80
CA ARG A 52 -6.18 8.24 -4.60
C ARG A 52 -6.68 6.87 -4.17
N ARG A 53 -7.99 6.66 -4.14
CA ARG A 53 -8.60 5.35 -3.81
C ARG A 53 -8.15 4.27 -4.78
N LEU A 54 -8.14 4.55 -6.08
CA LEU A 54 -7.69 3.60 -7.10
C LEU A 54 -6.23 3.20 -6.92
N VAL A 55 -5.34 4.15 -6.64
CA VAL A 55 -3.91 3.87 -6.40
C VAL A 55 -3.73 2.99 -5.16
N VAL A 56 -4.40 3.31 -4.05
CA VAL A 56 -4.31 2.49 -2.82
C VAL A 56 -4.90 1.09 -3.03
N ARG A 57 -6.06 0.99 -3.69
CA ARG A 57 -6.66 -0.31 -4.04
C ARG A 57 -5.73 -1.14 -4.90
N GLY A 58 -5.12 -0.55 -5.93
CA GLY A 58 -4.14 -1.22 -6.78
C GLY A 58 -2.94 -1.76 -6.00
N PHE A 59 -2.43 -0.97 -5.05
CA PHE A 59 -1.34 -1.38 -4.16
C PHE A 59 -1.70 -2.62 -3.32
N PHE A 60 -2.89 -2.64 -2.70
CA PHE A 60 -3.30 -3.78 -1.87
C PHE A 60 -3.83 -4.98 -2.66
N ALA A 61 -4.35 -4.77 -3.87
CA ALA A 61 -4.88 -5.85 -4.71
C ALA A 61 -3.82 -6.91 -5.02
N GLU A 62 -2.55 -6.52 -5.22
CA GLU A 62 -1.48 -7.47 -5.49
C GLU A 62 -1.24 -8.44 -4.33
N ILE A 63 -1.29 -7.96 -3.08
CA ILE A 63 -1.10 -8.82 -1.90
C ILE A 63 -2.36 -9.60 -1.53
N ILE A 64 -3.54 -8.98 -1.66
CA ILE A 64 -4.82 -9.62 -1.33
C ILE A 64 -5.15 -10.75 -2.30
N SER A 65 -4.86 -10.58 -3.59
CA SER A 65 -5.09 -11.62 -4.61
C SER A 65 -4.29 -12.91 -4.37
N LYS A 66 -3.27 -12.89 -3.50
CA LYS A 66 -2.49 -14.08 -3.09
C LYS A 66 -3.22 -14.93 -2.05
N ILE A 67 -4.28 -14.42 -1.42
CA ILE A 67 -5.09 -15.15 -0.45
C ILE A 67 -6.08 -16.05 -1.20
N SER A 68 -6.10 -17.34 -0.93
CA SER A 68 -6.95 -18.28 -1.71
C SER A 68 -8.45 -18.18 -1.42
N ASP A 69 -8.82 -17.64 -0.25
CA ASP A 69 -10.22 -17.52 0.18
C ASP A 69 -10.83 -16.19 -0.31
N GLU A 70 -11.77 -16.28 -1.24
CA GLU A 70 -12.45 -15.13 -1.86
C GLU A 70 -13.27 -14.31 -0.84
N VAL A 71 -13.85 -14.95 0.17
CA VAL A 71 -14.60 -14.25 1.23
C VAL A 71 -13.66 -13.40 2.07
N VAL A 72 -12.45 -13.90 2.33
CA VAL A 72 -11.41 -13.13 3.01
C VAL A 72 -10.93 -11.97 2.13
N GLN A 73 -10.73 -12.20 0.83
CA GLN A 73 -10.34 -11.12 -0.09
C GLN A 73 -11.36 -9.98 -0.10
N GLU A 74 -12.64 -10.30 -0.28
CA GLU A 74 -13.72 -9.31 -0.32
C GLU A 74 -13.79 -8.53 1.00
N ARG A 75 -13.76 -9.24 2.12
CA ARG A 75 -13.78 -8.61 3.46
C ARG A 75 -12.62 -7.64 3.66
N LEU A 76 -11.42 -7.99 3.19
CA LEU A 76 -10.25 -7.11 3.29
C LEU A 76 -10.38 -5.88 2.40
N MET A 77 -10.86 -6.05 1.16
CA MET A 77 -11.07 -4.92 0.24
C MET A 77 -12.14 -3.95 0.77
N THR A 78 -13.27 -4.45 1.28
CA THR A 78 -14.29 -3.61 1.94
C THR A 78 -13.70 -2.86 3.12
N ARG A 79 -12.89 -3.54 3.95
CA ARG A 79 -12.28 -2.91 5.12
C ARG A 79 -11.32 -1.79 4.72
N ILE A 80 -10.58 -1.94 3.63
CA ILE A 80 -9.70 -0.90 3.10
C ILE A 80 -10.52 0.32 2.65
N ASP A 81 -11.62 0.12 1.93
CA ASP A 81 -12.48 1.21 1.46
C ASP A 81 -13.09 2.02 2.61
N ASP A 82 -13.51 1.33 3.66
CA ASP A 82 -14.03 1.97 4.87
C ASP A 82 -12.97 2.86 5.54
N GLU A 83 -11.73 2.37 5.66
CA GLU A 83 -10.65 3.13 6.27
C GLU A 83 -10.21 4.32 5.40
N LEU A 84 -10.22 4.18 4.07
CA LEU A 84 -9.96 5.30 3.16
C LEU A 84 -11.04 6.39 3.29
N THR A 85 -12.30 6.00 3.43
CA THR A 85 -13.40 6.94 3.64
C THR A 85 -13.24 7.72 4.95
N LYS A 86 -12.83 7.07 6.04
CA LYS A 86 -12.55 7.74 7.32
C LYS A 86 -11.35 8.67 7.25
N ALA A 87 -10.34 8.32 6.46
CA ALA A 87 -9.12 9.10 6.28
C ALA A 87 -9.32 10.36 5.40
N GLY A 88 -10.51 10.56 4.81
CA GLY A 88 -10.77 11.66 3.88
C GLY A 88 -10.04 11.51 2.55
N ALA A 89 -9.77 10.26 2.16
CA ALA A 89 -9.14 9.89 0.88
C ALA A 89 -10.17 9.43 -0.15
#